data_AF-A0A959NWL4-F1
#
_entry.id   AF-A0A959NWL4-F1
#
_cell.length_a   1.000
_cell.length_b   1.000
_cell.length_c   1.000
_cell.angle_alpha   90.00
_cell.angle_beta   90.00
_cell.angle_gamma   90.00
#
_symmetry.space_group_name_H-M   'P 1'
#
loop_
_entity.id
_entity.type
_entity.pdbx_description
1 polymer ?
#
loop_
_entity_poly.entity_id
_entity_poly.type
_entity_poly.pdbx_seq_one_letter_code
_entity_poly.pdbx_strand_id
1 'polypeptide(L)'
;TFTYFIKEVPKTLKEVRQEKEKELFKDGKPIPQATNEELREEKNEVNPYLVFTITEMNNNEIRKLTAEAKKGIQRLTWDLRYESLNPLNDKDKFDPKAKPKSSTLVFPGKYKVAISLVTREGEKKLSENVEFNVVPLNNKFATKAEREELIAFQQKANSLTRTISGTENYLKELISKVDKIKQQILITPSATYEFLTDAEQLEKQLDDIYLLFNRESNFPSTEENPPSPMTINERLAVVKYTHYRSTEPVTEKEKVNYEVLVDEFPAVYERIKNMGEYVVKNLETKLEKLGAPVTPGQLPELKLN
;
A
#
# COMPACT_ATOMS: atom_id res chain seq x y z
N THR A 1 -22.38 4.63 -11.48
CA THR A 1 -21.74 3.95 -12.62
C THR A 1 -21.43 4.96 -13.70
N PHE A 2 -20.23 4.89 -14.26
CA PHE A 2 -19.78 5.74 -15.36
C PHE A 2 -19.93 4.95 -16.67
N THR A 3 -20.55 5.56 -17.68
CA THR A 3 -20.59 5.02 -19.05
C THR A 3 -19.72 5.91 -19.92
N TYR A 4 -18.80 5.33 -20.66
CA TYR A 4 -17.81 6.07 -21.46
C TYR A 4 -17.59 5.40 -22.82
N PHE A 5 -17.16 6.19 -23.80
CA PHE A 5 -16.84 5.73 -25.15
C PHE A 5 -15.38 6.04 -25.47
N ILE A 6 -14.63 5.02 -25.89
CA ILE A 6 -13.25 5.17 -26.35
C ILE A 6 -13.23 4.98 -27.87
N LYS A 7 -12.86 6.05 -28.60
CA LYS A 7 -12.77 6.02 -30.06
C LYS A 7 -11.65 5.10 -30.54
N GLU A 8 -10.47 5.25 -29.97
CA GLU A 8 -9.24 4.57 -30.36
C GLU A 8 -8.39 4.28 -29.13
N VAL A 9 -7.70 3.14 -29.17
CA VAL A 9 -6.70 2.73 -28.17
C VAL A 9 -5.39 2.57 -28.93
N PRO A 10 -4.30 3.24 -28.50
CA PRO A 10 -2.99 3.09 -29.11
C PRO A 10 -2.54 1.63 -29.08
N LYS A 11 -1.91 1.19 -30.16
CA LYS A 11 -1.34 -0.16 -30.26
C LYS A 11 -0.03 -0.25 -29.49
N THR A 12 0.18 -1.39 -28.84
CA THR A 12 1.45 -1.75 -28.21
C THR A 12 2.55 -1.90 -29.28
N LEU A 13 3.82 -1.77 -28.90
CA LEU A 13 4.98 -2.01 -29.76
C LEU A 13 4.89 -3.39 -30.42
N LYS A 14 4.50 -4.40 -29.63
CA LYS A 14 4.29 -5.75 -30.12
C LYS A 14 3.20 -5.83 -31.18
N GLU A 15 2.04 -5.19 -30.96
CA GLU A 15 0.96 -5.15 -31.95
C GLU A 15 1.39 -4.39 -33.21
N VAL A 16 2.10 -3.27 -33.06
CA VAL A 16 2.64 -2.49 -34.19
C VAL A 16 3.61 -3.36 -35.02
N ARG A 17 4.50 -4.12 -34.37
CA ARG A 17 5.40 -5.04 -35.05
C ARG A 17 4.64 -6.15 -35.77
N GLN A 18 3.72 -6.83 -35.08
CA GLN A 18 2.93 -7.92 -35.66
C GLN A 18 2.10 -7.48 -36.87
N GLU A 19 1.59 -6.25 -36.87
CA GLU A 19 0.89 -5.71 -38.04
C GLU A 19 1.83 -5.46 -39.21
N LYS A 20 3.00 -4.86 -38.97
CA LYS A 20 4.03 -4.69 -40.01
C LYS A 20 4.48 -6.05 -40.58
N GLU A 21 4.71 -7.04 -39.73
CA GLU A 21 5.07 -8.39 -40.15
C GLU A 21 3.96 -9.05 -40.99
N LYS A 22 2.70 -8.85 -40.60
CA LYS A 22 1.54 -9.36 -41.34
C LYS A 22 1.42 -8.71 -42.73
N GLU A 23 1.76 -7.43 -42.87
CA GLU A 23 1.82 -6.75 -44.17
C GLU A 23 2.97 -7.28 -45.04
N LEU A 24 4.19 -7.39 -44.48
CA LEU A 24 5.35 -7.95 -45.20
C LEU A 24 5.11 -9.40 -45.64
N PHE A 25 4.45 -10.20 -44.81
CA PHE A 25 4.07 -11.57 -45.14
C PHE A 25 3.12 -11.64 -46.33
N LYS A 26 2.11 -10.76 -46.38
CA LYS A 26 1.17 -10.68 -47.52
C LYS A 26 1.88 -10.25 -48.80
N ASP A 27 2.85 -9.35 -48.69
CA ASP A 27 3.63 -8.85 -49.83
C ASP A 27 4.74 -9.81 -50.27
N GLY A 28 4.93 -10.94 -49.59
CA GLY A 28 6.02 -11.89 -49.87
C GLY A 28 7.42 -11.29 -49.62
N LYS A 29 7.52 -10.23 -48.82
CA LYS A 29 8.78 -9.55 -48.50
C LYS A 29 9.46 -10.22 -47.30
N PRO A 30 10.80 -10.13 -47.20
CA PRO A 30 11.52 -10.62 -46.02
C PRO A 30 11.05 -9.93 -44.74
N ILE A 31 10.80 -10.72 -43.70
CA ILE A 31 10.42 -10.22 -42.37
C ILE A 31 11.71 -10.01 -41.55
N PRO A 32 12.03 -8.77 -41.14
CA PRO A 32 13.23 -8.51 -40.34
C PRO A 32 13.08 -9.12 -38.95
N GLN A 33 14.18 -9.63 -38.39
CA GLN A 33 14.20 -10.08 -37.00
C GLN A 33 14.34 -8.88 -36.06
N ALA A 34 13.51 -8.85 -35.02
CA ALA A 34 13.60 -7.83 -33.97
C ALA A 34 14.92 -7.99 -33.17
N THR A 35 15.50 -6.86 -32.81
CA THR A 35 16.68 -6.78 -31.96
C THR A 35 16.34 -7.15 -30.50
N ASN A 36 17.35 -7.50 -29.72
CA ASN A 36 17.16 -7.79 -28.30
C ASN A 36 16.63 -6.58 -27.50
N GLU A 37 16.95 -5.36 -27.93
CA GLU A 37 16.47 -4.13 -27.29
C GLU A 37 14.97 -3.95 -27.54
N GLU A 38 14.52 -4.07 -28.80
CA GLU A 38 13.10 -4.00 -29.15
C GLU A 38 12.26 -5.05 -28.41
N LEU A 39 12.75 -6.30 -28.32
CA LEU A 39 12.07 -7.37 -27.58
C LEU A 39 11.99 -7.10 -26.07
N ARG A 40 12.99 -6.41 -25.49
CA ARG A 40 12.95 -6.00 -24.08
C ARG A 40 11.97 -4.86 -23.86
N GLU A 41 11.94 -3.88 -24.75
CA GLU A 41 10.96 -2.79 -24.71
C GLU A 41 9.53 -3.34 -24.83
N GLU A 42 9.28 -4.24 -25.77
CA GLU A 42 7.98 -4.92 -25.92
C GLU A 42 7.58 -5.70 -24.66
N LYS A 43 8.53 -6.38 -24.02
CA LYS A 43 8.28 -7.17 -22.81
C LYS A 43 7.96 -6.29 -21.60
N ASN A 44 8.60 -5.12 -21.51
CA ASN A 44 8.44 -4.19 -20.39
C ASN A 44 7.30 -3.18 -20.61
N GLU A 45 6.75 -3.10 -21.83
CA GLU A 45 5.63 -2.23 -22.15
C GLU A 45 4.38 -2.65 -21.36
N VAL A 46 3.84 -1.71 -20.61
CA VAL A 46 2.56 -1.88 -19.92
C VAL A 46 1.43 -1.59 -20.91
N ASN A 47 0.50 -2.54 -21.05
CA ASN A 47 -0.66 -2.35 -21.93
C ASN A 47 -1.44 -1.07 -21.56
N PRO A 48 -1.94 -0.32 -22.56
CA PRO A 48 -2.74 0.88 -22.29
C PRO A 48 -3.91 0.62 -21.33
N TYR A 49 -4.07 1.51 -20.36
CA TYR A 49 -5.13 1.42 -19.37
C TYR A 49 -5.71 2.81 -19.07
N LEU A 50 -6.94 2.81 -18.58
CA LEU A 50 -7.66 4.01 -18.20
C LEU A 50 -7.54 4.21 -16.69
N VAL A 51 -7.42 5.45 -16.27
CA VAL A 51 -7.47 5.90 -14.88
C VAL A 51 -8.67 6.82 -14.72
N PHE A 52 -9.55 6.47 -13.79
CA PHE A 52 -10.69 7.27 -13.38
C PHE A 52 -10.35 7.90 -12.03
N THR A 53 -10.10 9.20 -12.03
CA THR A 53 -9.80 9.96 -10.82
C THR A 53 -11.10 10.54 -10.28
N ILE A 54 -11.45 10.20 -9.04
CA ILE A 54 -12.63 10.72 -8.37
C ILE A 54 -12.19 11.78 -7.35
N THR A 55 -12.80 12.94 -7.42
CA THR A 55 -12.40 14.14 -6.68
C THR A 55 -13.60 14.75 -5.96
N GLU A 56 -13.38 15.22 -4.73
CA GLU A 56 -14.34 16.05 -3.98
C GLU A 56 -14.38 17.49 -4.52
N MET A 57 -15.39 18.28 -4.14
CA MET A 57 -15.54 19.67 -4.61
C MET A 57 -14.42 20.61 -4.15
N ASN A 58 -13.72 20.28 -3.07
CA ASN A 58 -12.52 20.98 -2.58
C ASN A 58 -11.25 20.60 -3.36
N ASN A 59 -11.38 19.88 -4.48
CA ASN A 59 -10.28 19.36 -5.31
C ASN A 59 -9.40 18.29 -4.62
N ASN A 60 -9.89 17.64 -3.57
CA ASN A 60 -9.22 16.50 -2.95
C ASN A 60 -9.49 15.21 -3.76
N GLU A 61 -8.43 14.54 -4.24
CA GLU A 61 -8.54 13.25 -4.92
C GLU A 61 -8.71 12.12 -3.90
N ILE A 62 -9.82 11.38 -4.00
CA ILE A 62 -10.22 10.43 -2.95
C ILE A 62 -10.13 8.97 -3.35
N ARG A 63 -10.09 8.70 -4.66
CA ARG A 63 -10.09 7.35 -5.23
C ARG A 63 -9.57 7.38 -6.67
N LYS A 64 -8.75 6.40 -7.02
CA LYS A 64 -8.40 6.10 -8.42
C LYS A 64 -8.91 4.70 -8.77
N LEU A 65 -9.65 4.60 -9.86
CA LEU A 65 -10.12 3.31 -10.40
C LEU A 65 -9.47 3.09 -11.75
N THR A 66 -9.03 1.87 -12.02
CA THR A 66 -8.38 1.53 -13.28
C THR A 66 -9.24 0.57 -14.11
N ALA A 67 -9.09 0.65 -15.43
CA ALA A 67 -9.74 -0.25 -16.36
C ALA A 67 -8.85 -0.51 -17.57
N GLU A 68 -9.03 -1.64 -18.24
CA GLU A 68 -8.39 -1.88 -19.53
C GLU A 68 -8.89 -0.87 -20.57
N ALA A 69 -7.97 -0.34 -21.38
CA ALA A 69 -8.35 0.51 -22.50
C ALA A 69 -8.93 -0.36 -23.63
N LYS A 70 -10.25 -0.25 -23.86
CA LYS A 70 -10.95 -0.97 -24.93
C LYS A 70 -11.74 0.01 -25.77
N LYS A 71 -11.65 -0.14 -27.10
CA LYS A 71 -12.46 0.63 -28.06
C LYS A 71 -13.95 0.31 -27.87
N GLY A 72 -14.80 1.33 -28.06
CA GLY A 72 -16.25 1.22 -27.95
C GLY A 72 -16.83 1.74 -26.63
N ILE A 73 -18.09 1.42 -26.37
CA ILE A 73 -18.82 1.83 -25.16
C ILE A 73 -18.52 0.83 -24.04
N GLN A 74 -18.13 1.35 -22.87
CA GLN A 74 -17.78 0.57 -21.69
C GLN A 74 -18.42 1.20 -20.45
N ARG A 75 -18.46 0.44 -19.34
CA ARG A 75 -18.98 0.89 -18.06
C ARG A 75 -18.04 0.54 -16.91
N LEU A 76 -17.91 1.46 -15.97
CA LEU A 76 -17.17 1.25 -14.72
C LEU A 76 -18.01 1.71 -13.54
N THR A 77 -18.11 0.88 -12.51
CA THR A 77 -18.90 1.17 -11.31
C THR A 77 -17.96 1.40 -10.13
N TRP A 78 -18.03 2.60 -9.57
CA TRP A 78 -17.44 2.90 -8.27
C TRP A 78 -18.32 2.36 -7.15
N ASP A 79 -17.69 1.80 -6.12
CA ASP A 79 -18.32 1.25 -4.91
C ASP A 79 -18.64 2.31 -3.85
N LEU A 80 -18.46 3.60 -4.16
CA LEU A 80 -18.72 4.74 -3.27
C LEU A 80 -17.87 4.71 -2.00
N ARG A 81 -16.60 4.30 -2.13
CA ARG A 81 -15.65 4.22 -1.01
C ARG A 81 -14.37 5.00 -1.29
N TYR A 82 -13.75 5.46 -0.21
CA TYR A 82 -12.41 6.05 -0.21
C TYR A 82 -11.34 5.02 -0.56
N GLU A 83 -10.18 5.50 -1.03
CA GLU A 83 -8.99 4.68 -1.24
C GLU A 83 -8.53 4.00 0.05
N SER A 84 -8.02 2.77 -0.05
CA SER A 84 -7.46 2.10 1.12
C SER A 84 -6.07 2.64 1.42
N LEU A 85 -5.83 3.02 2.68
CA LEU A 85 -4.51 3.42 3.16
C LEU A 85 -3.73 2.26 3.80
N ASN A 86 -4.19 1.02 3.60
CA ASN A 86 -3.43 -0.14 4.07
C ASN A 86 -2.10 -0.20 3.31
N PRO A 87 -1.02 -0.66 3.98
CA PRO A 87 0.25 -0.89 3.31
C PRO A 87 0.12 -1.87 2.13
N LEU A 88 0.96 -1.67 1.11
CA LEU A 88 1.13 -2.63 0.03
C LEU A 88 1.94 -3.84 0.53
N ASN A 89 1.79 -4.99 -0.13
CA ASN A 89 2.59 -6.18 0.17
C ASN A 89 3.81 -6.23 -0.74
N ASP A 90 4.98 -6.56 -0.19
CA ASP A 90 6.25 -6.63 -0.95
C ASP A 90 6.23 -7.68 -2.06
N LYS A 91 5.32 -8.64 -2.00
CA LYS A 91 5.15 -9.67 -3.04
C LYS A 91 4.24 -9.22 -4.19
N ASP A 92 3.54 -8.11 -4.04
CA ASP A 92 2.63 -7.61 -5.06
C ASP A 92 3.44 -7.01 -6.21
N LYS A 93 3.29 -7.59 -7.40
CA LYS A 93 3.83 -7.00 -8.63
C LYS A 93 2.97 -5.82 -9.04
N PHE A 94 3.60 -4.81 -9.66
CA PHE A 94 2.85 -3.73 -10.28
C PHE A 94 1.89 -4.32 -11.33
N ASP A 95 0.60 -4.15 -11.07
CA ASP A 95 -0.48 -4.50 -11.99
C ASP A 95 -1.45 -3.32 -12.05
N PRO A 96 -1.50 -2.56 -13.15
CA PRO A 96 -2.41 -1.43 -13.28
C PRO A 96 -3.88 -1.87 -13.30
N LYS A 97 -4.17 -3.17 -13.43
CA LYS A 97 -5.53 -3.74 -13.44
C LYS A 97 -5.92 -4.34 -12.10
N ALA A 98 -5.01 -4.39 -11.13
CA ALA A 98 -5.33 -4.86 -9.80
C ALA A 98 -6.42 -3.97 -9.20
N LYS A 99 -7.44 -4.60 -8.59
CA LYS A 99 -8.51 -3.85 -7.92
C LYS A 99 -7.98 -3.38 -6.57
N PRO A 100 -7.82 -2.05 -6.36
CA PRO A 100 -7.35 -1.56 -5.08
C PRO A 100 -8.40 -1.84 -4.00
N LYS A 101 -7.93 -2.18 -2.79
CA LYS A 101 -8.81 -2.34 -1.62
C LYS A 101 -9.56 -1.03 -1.36
N SER A 102 -10.75 -1.14 -0.80
CA SER A 102 -11.59 0.02 -0.47
C SER A 102 -11.56 0.31 1.03
N SER A 103 -11.71 1.57 1.40
CA SER A 103 -11.87 2.02 2.79
C SER A 103 -13.35 2.26 3.13
N THR A 104 -13.63 3.22 4.03
CA THR A 104 -14.96 3.67 4.44
C THR A 104 -15.78 4.21 3.27
N LEU A 105 -17.10 4.28 3.46
CA LEU A 105 -18.01 4.89 2.49
C LEU A 105 -17.73 6.40 2.38
N VAL A 106 -17.91 6.93 1.17
CA VAL A 106 -17.96 8.38 0.97
C VAL A 106 -19.27 8.95 1.46
N PHE A 107 -19.26 10.25 1.75
CA PHE A 107 -20.46 10.96 2.16
C PHE A 107 -21.34 11.31 0.97
N PRO A 108 -22.67 11.42 1.18
CA PRO A 108 -23.52 12.03 0.18
C PRO A 108 -23.08 13.46 -0.11
N GLY A 109 -22.92 13.78 -1.40
CA GLY A 109 -22.35 15.05 -1.81
C GLY A 109 -22.09 15.11 -3.30
N LYS A 110 -21.50 16.23 -3.73
CA LYS A 110 -21.06 16.43 -5.11
C LYS A 110 -19.63 15.91 -5.28
N TYR A 111 -19.40 15.18 -6.35
CA TYR A 111 -18.11 14.65 -6.73
C TYR A 111 -17.84 14.90 -8.21
N LYS A 112 -16.57 14.79 -8.60
CA LYS A 112 -16.11 14.92 -9.98
C LYS A 112 -15.39 13.64 -10.38
N VAL A 113 -15.53 13.25 -11.64
CA VAL A 113 -14.72 12.18 -12.24
C VAL A 113 -14.03 12.69 -13.49
N ALA A 114 -12.75 12.37 -13.64
CA ALA A 114 -11.99 12.56 -14.88
C ALA A 114 -11.38 11.25 -15.33
N ILE A 115 -11.28 11.07 -16.65
CA ILE A 115 -10.69 9.90 -17.29
C ILE A 115 -9.37 10.31 -17.94
N SER A 116 -8.33 9.56 -17.65
CA SER A 116 -7.03 9.61 -18.33
C SER A 116 -6.72 8.27 -18.98
N LEU A 117 -5.98 8.29 -20.09
CA LEU A 117 -5.41 7.12 -20.74
C LEU A 117 -3.90 7.12 -20.48
N VAL A 118 -3.41 6.05 -19.88
CA VAL A 118 -1.97 5.83 -19.68
C VAL A 118 -1.47 4.89 -20.77
N THR A 119 -0.39 5.30 -21.41
CA THR A 119 0.29 4.57 -22.48
C THR A 119 1.80 4.65 -22.26
N ARG A 120 2.59 4.01 -23.14
CA ARG A 120 4.05 4.17 -23.12
C ARG A 120 4.53 5.62 -23.31
N GLU A 121 3.72 6.49 -23.94
CA GLU A 121 4.04 7.90 -24.19
C GLU A 121 3.70 8.79 -22.98
N GLY A 122 3.10 8.22 -21.93
CA GLY A 122 2.66 8.90 -20.72
C GLY A 122 1.14 8.92 -20.54
N GLU A 123 0.70 9.75 -19.59
CA GLU A 123 -0.71 9.96 -19.27
C GLU A 123 -1.33 11.07 -20.14
N LYS A 124 -2.41 10.74 -20.83
CA LYS A 124 -3.22 11.68 -21.61
C LYS A 124 -4.61 11.80 -21.04
N LYS A 125 -4.99 13.00 -20.59
CA LYS A 125 -6.35 13.29 -20.15
C LYS A 125 -7.34 13.14 -21.32
N LEU A 126 -8.39 12.34 -21.12
CA LEU A 126 -9.43 12.07 -22.12
C LEU A 126 -10.73 12.85 -21.87
N SER A 127 -10.98 13.25 -20.63
CA SER A 127 -12.17 14.03 -20.28
C SER A 127 -11.84 15.17 -19.32
N GLU A 128 -12.63 16.23 -19.40
CA GLU A 128 -12.74 17.20 -18.30
C GLU A 128 -13.40 16.54 -17.07
N ASN A 129 -13.43 17.28 -15.96
CA ASN A 129 -14.09 16.85 -14.74
C ASN A 129 -15.62 16.84 -14.95
N VAL A 130 -16.23 15.66 -14.90
CA VAL A 130 -17.69 15.51 -14.97
C VAL A 130 -18.26 15.44 -13.56
N GLU A 131 -19.16 16.36 -13.21
CA GLU A 131 -19.79 16.39 -11.90
C GLU A 131 -20.93 15.36 -11.77
N PHE A 132 -21.06 14.76 -10.60
CA PHE A 132 -22.17 13.87 -10.25
C PHE A 132 -22.49 13.96 -8.75
N ASN A 133 -23.70 13.55 -8.38
CA ASN A 133 -24.17 13.55 -6.99
C ASN A 133 -24.21 12.13 -6.44
N VAL A 134 -23.64 11.94 -5.25
CA VAL A 134 -23.87 10.76 -4.42
C VAL A 134 -25.05 11.08 -3.51
N VAL A 135 -26.13 10.33 -3.69
CA VAL A 135 -27.42 10.52 -3.00
C VAL A 135 -27.66 9.30 -2.13
N PRO A 136 -28.16 9.48 -0.90
CA PRO A 136 -28.41 8.34 -0.04
C PRO A 136 -29.70 7.60 -0.40
N LEU A 137 -29.78 6.34 0.03
CA LEU A 137 -30.94 5.48 -0.24
C LEU A 137 -32.12 5.68 0.75
N ASN A 138 -31.91 6.16 1.98
CA ASN A 138 -32.98 6.34 3.00
C ASN A 138 -32.68 7.49 3.99
N ASN A 139 -33.60 8.45 4.11
CA ASN A 139 -33.46 9.81 4.67
C ASN A 139 -33.19 9.99 6.20
N LYS A 140 -32.61 9.04 6.93
CA LYS A 140 -32.15 9.29 8.31
C LYS A 140 -30.63 9.37 8.33
N PHE A 141 -30.11 10.57 8.10
CA PHE A 141 -28.68 10.84 8.23
C PHE A 141 -28.43 11.76 9.40
N ALA A 142 -27.21 11.65 9.94
CA ALA A 142 -26.58 12.69 10.71
C ALA A 142 -26.81 14.07 10.05
N THR A 143 -27.05 15.07 10.89
CA THR A 143 -27.09 16.49 10.54
C THR A 143 -25.82 16.89 9.78
N LYS A 144 -25.85 18.02 9.07
CA LYS A 144 -24.68 18.52 8.34
C LYS A 144 -23.43 18.60 9.25
N ALA A 145 -23.61 19.07 10.49
CA ALA A 145 -22.54 19.20 11.47
C ALA A 145 -21.93 17.83 11.86
N GLU A 146 -22.77 16.84 12.17
CA GLU A 146 -22.29 15.49 12.52
C GLU A 146 -21.56 14.80 11.35
N ARG A 147 -21.94 15.11 10.10
CA ARG A 147 -21.21 14.62 8.91
C ARG A 147 -19.84 15.26 8.79
N GLU A 148 -19.74 16.58 8.99
CA GLU A 148 -18.46 17.29 8.96
C GLU A 148 -17.52 16.79 10.06
N GLU A 149 -18.04 16.52 11.26
CA GLU A 149 -17.30 15.89 12.36
C GLU A 149 -16.82 14.47 11.98
N LEU A 150 -17.71 13.64 11.42
CA LEU A 150 -17.37 12.28 11.00
C LEU A 150 -16.31 12.28 9.90
N ILE A 151 -16.39 13.17 8.91
CA ILE A 151 -15.38 13.32 7.85
C ILE A 151 -14.03 13.64 8.47
N ALA A 152 -13.98 14.65 9.35
CA ALA A 152 -12.74 15.07 9.99
C ALA A 152 -12.14 13.95 10.85
N PHE A 153 -12.97 13.20 11.59
CA PHE A 153 -12.53 12.05 12.36
C PHE A 153 -11.99 10.93 11.46
N GLN A 154 -12.71 10.57 10.40
CA GLN A 154 -12.27 9.53 9.45
C GLN A 154 -10.94 9.89 8.78
N GLN A 155 -10.71 11.15 8.41
CA GLN A 155 -9.43 11.58 7.83
C GLN A 155 -8.27 11.39 8.82
N LYS A 156 -8.46 11.82 10.08
CA LYS A 156 -7.48 11.63 11.15
C LYS A 156 -7.22 10.14 11.44
N ALA A 157 -8.29 9.36 11.62
CA ALA A 157 -8.24 7.93 11.84
C ALA A 157 -7.55 7.16 10.71
N ASN A 158 -7.85 7.50 9.45
CA ASN A 158 -7.21 6.93 8.27
C ASN A 158 -5.71 7.25 8.24
N SER A 159 -5.32 8.50 8.50
CA SER A 159 -3.90 8.88 8.57
C SER A 159 -3.16 8.11 9.66
N LEU A 160 -3.74 8.01 10.85
CA LEU A 160 -3.16 7.25 11.96
C LEU A 160 -3.06 5.75 11.62
N THR A 161 -4.10 5.17 11.04
CA THR A 161 -4.13 3.78 10.56
C THR A 161 -2.99 3.51 9.58
N ARG A 162 -2.79 4.40 8.60
CA ARG A 162 -1.70 4.29 7.63
C ARG A 162 -0.34 4.21 8.32
N THR A 163 -0.08 5.12 9.27
CA THR A 163 1.18 5.17 10.00
C THR A 163 1.37 3.93 10.87
N ILE A 164 0.37 3.56 11.68
CA ILE A 164 0.43 2.37 12.55
C ILE A 164 0.69 1.10 11.74
N SER A 165 -0.09 0.86 10.68
CA SER A 165 0.09 -0.33 9.84
C SER A 165 1.44 -0.33 9.11
N GLY A 166 1.93 0.82 8.66
CA GLY A 166 3.26 0.93 8.05
C GLY A 166 4.38 0.64 9.04
N THR A 167 4.28 1.15 10.27
CA THR A 167 5.24 0.91 11.34
C THR A 167 5.25 -0.56 11.79
N GLU A 168 4.08 -1.21 11.87
CA GLU A 168 4.00 -2.65 12.16
C GLU A 168 4.67 -3.49 11.06
N ASN A 169 4.45 -3.16 9.78
CA ASN A 169 5.11 -3.84 8.68
C ASN A 169 6.64 -3.67 8.74
N TYR A 170 7.11 -2.44 8.98
CA TYR A 170 8.53 -2.18 9.16
C TYR A 170 9.12 -2.97 10.33
N LEU A 171 8.41 -3.08 11.45
CA LEU A 171 8.81 -3.94 12.58
C LEU A 171 8.95 -5.41 12.17
N LYS A 172 7.99 -5.95 11.40
CA LYS A 172 8.07 -7.33 10.88
C LYS A 172 9.28 -7.54 9.96
N GLU A 173 9.59 -6.54 9.13
CA GLU A 173 10.79 -6.56 8.30
C GLU A 173 12.06 -6.56 9.16
N LEU A 174 12.12 -5.75 10.23
CA LEU A 174 13.26 -5.74 11.16
C LEU A 174 13.45 -7.09 11.86
N ILE A 175 12.37 -7.70 12.35
CA ILE A 175 12.41 -9.05 12.97
C ILE A 175 12.99 -10.05 11.96
N SER A 176 12.45 -10.08 10.74
CA SER A 176 12.95 -10.97 9.68
C SER A 176 14.42 -10.68 9.31
N LYS A 177 14.83 -9.41 9.37
CA LYS A 177 16.22 -9.01 9.11
C LYS A 177 17.16 -9.51 10.20
N VAL A 178 16.78 -9.39 11.48
CA VAL A 178 17.57 -9.91 12.61
C VAL A 178 17.72 -11.43 12.53
N ASP A 179 16.69 -12.16 12.07
CA ASP A 179 16.81 -13.59 11.77
C ASP A 179 17.89 -13.89 10.73
N LYS A 180 17.96 -13.08 9.66
CA LYS A 180 19.02 -13.21 8.65
C LYS A 180 20.39 -12.83 9.21
N ILE A 181 20.47 -11.84 10.10
CA ILE A 181 21.71 -11.46 10.77
C ILE A 181 22.22 -12.60 11.67
N LYS A 182 21.35 -13.28 12.43
CA LYS A 182 21.74 -14.46 13.21
C LYS A 182 22.35 -15.55 12.31
N GLN A 183 21.73 -15.83 11.16
CA GLN A 183 22.28 -16.78 10.17
C GLN A 183 23.62 -16.30 9.59
N GLN A 184 23.74 -15.01 9.28
CA GLN A 184 24.97 -14.36 8.81
C GLN A 184 26.11 -14.52 9.84
N ILE A 185 25.83 -14.31 11.13
CA ILE A 185 26.79 -14.51 12.22
C ILE A 185 27.28 -15.95 12.25
N LEU A 186 26.38 -16.94 12.16
CA LEU A 186 26.74 -18.37 12.20
C LEU A 186 27.69 -18.78 11.07
N ILE A 187 27.56 -18.19 9.89
CA ILE A 187 28.39 -18.52 8.72
C ILE A 187 29.65 -17.64 8.60
N THR A 188 29.84 -16.66 9.48
CA THR A 188 30.99 -15.74 9.47
C THR A 188 32.06 -16.24 10.44
N PRO A 189 33.21 -16.78 9.95
CA PRO A 189 34.22 -17.37 10.82
C PRO A 189 34.83 -16.40 11.84
N SER A 190 34.87 -15.10 11.50
CA SER A 190 35.42 -14.05 12.36
C SER A 190 34.41 -13.46 13.36
N ALA A 191 33.14 -13.88 13.32
CA ALA A 191 32.13 -13.42 14.26
C ALA A 191 32.19 -14.24 15.56
N THR A 192 32.26 -13.54 16.69
CA THR A 192 32.26 -14.17 18.03
C THR A 192 30.83 -14.51 18.47
N TYR A 193 30.70 -15.37 19.48
CA TYR A 193 29.41 -15.68 20.10
C TYR A 193 28.71 -14.45 20.72
N GLU A 194 29.47 -13.40 21.05
CA GLU A 194 28.93 -12.11 21.53
C GLU A 194 28.00 -11.46 20.50
N PHE A 195 28.32 -11.53 19.21
CA PHE A 195 27.43 -11.03 18.16
C PHE A 195 26.09 -11.77 18.12
N LEU A 196 26.11 -13.09 18.38
CA LEU A 196 24.87 -13.88 18.43
C LEU A 196 24.04 -13.46 19.65
N THR A 197 24.68 -13.21 20.79
CA THR A 197 24.02 -12.75 22.01
C THR A 197 23.39 -11.36 21.81
N ASP A 198 24.10 -10.43 21.16
CA ASP A 198 23.57 -9.11 20.78
C ASP A 198 22.36 -9.23 19.86
N ALA A 199 22.40 -10.14 18.88
CA ALA A 199 21.30 -10.37 17.94
C ALA A 199 20.08 -11.01 18.63
N GLU A 200 20.26 -11.95 19.55
CA GLU A 200 19.18 -12.57 20.34
C GLU A 200 18.51 -11.54 21.28
N GLN A 201 19.30 -10.66 21.90
CA GLN A 201 18.74 -9.57 22.71
C GLN A 201 17.94 -8.59 21.86
N LEU A 202 18.42 -8.29 20.66
CA LEU A 202 17.73 -7.41 19.72
C LEU A 202 16.41 -8.03 19.23
N GLU A 203 16.41 -9.30 18.86
CA GLU A 203 15.20 -10.06 18.50
C GLU A 203 14.17 -9.98 19.62
N LYS A 204 14.57 -10.31 20.85
CA LYS A 204 13.67 -10.24 22.00
C LYS A 204 13.07 -8.84 22.18
N GLN A 205 13.88 -7.79 22.02
CA GLN A 205 13.37 -6.41 22.11
C GLN A 205 12.37 -6.07 21.00
N LEU A 206 12.56 -6.59 19.79
CA LEU A 206 11.63 -6.40 18.67
C LEU A 206 10.34 -7.20 18.90
N ASP A 207 10.44 -8.43 19.40
CA ASP A 207 9.29 -9.26 19.76
C ASP A 207 8.47 -8.61 20.88
N ASP A 208 9.11 -8.12 21.94
CA ASP A 208 8.44 -7.38 23.03
C ASP A 208 7.66 -6.16 22.49
N ILE A 209 8.19 -5.47 21.48
CA ILE A 209 7.48 -4.36 20.81
C ILE A 209 6.33 -4.91 19.96
N TYR A 210 6.53 -6.02 19.26
CA TYR A 210 5.49 -6.65 18.44
C TYR A 210 4.27 -7.06 19.27
N LEU A 211 4.49 -7.46 20.53
CA LEU A 211 3.42 -7.76 21.49
C LEU A 211 2.54 -6.56 21.86
N LEU A 212 3.03 -5.32 21.66
CA LEU A 212 2.20 -4.12 21.79
C LEU A 212 1.17 -4.02 20.65
N PHE A 213 1.50 -4.55 19.47
CA PHE A 213 0.61 -4.55 18.31
C PHE A 213 -0.34 -5.71 18.30
N ASN A 214 0.13 -6.92 18.62
CA ASN A 214 -0.65 -8.15 18.52
C ASN A 214 -0.42 -9.04 19.75
N ARG A 215 -1.45 -9.81 20.12
CA ARG A 215 -1.29 -10.83 21.16
C ARG A 215 -0.55 -12.04 20.63
N GLU A 216 0.11 -12.75 21.55
CA GLU A 216 0.58 -14.09 21.25
C GLU A 216 -0.58 -15.07 21.14
N SER A 217 -0.63 -15.83 20.04
CA SER A 217 -1.68 -16.81 19.79
C SER A 217 -1.60 -18.04 20.70
N ASN A 218 -0.44 -18.28 21.32
CA ASN A 218 -0.16 -19.47 22.14
C ASN A 218 -0.35 -19.22 23.65
N PHE A 219 -0.85 -18.04 24.02
CA PHE A 219 -1.10 -17.64 25.40
C PHE A 219 -2.58 -17.78 25.77
N PRO A 220 -2.92 -17.83 27.07
CA PRO A 220 -4.31 -17.85 27.52
C PRO A 220 -5.09 -16.68 26.92
N SER A 221 -6.36 -16.91 26.60
CA SER A 221 -7.24 -15.88 26.05
C SER A 221 -7.36 -14.67 26.99
N THR A 222 -7.87 -13.53 26.50
CA THR A 222 -8.18 -12.38 27.37
C THR A 222 -9.08 -12.70 28.55
N GLU A 223 -9.96 -13.69 28.37
CA GLU A 223 -10.90 -14.12 29.39
C GLU A 223 -10.18 -14.91 30.49
N GLU A 224 -9.07 -15.56 30.16
CA GLU A 224 -8.25 -16.38 31.06
C GLU A 224 -7.11 -15.58 31.71
N ASN A 225 -6.74 -14.41 31.17
CA ASN A 225 -5.71 -13.53 31.74
C ASN A 225 -6.19 -12.09 32.00
N PRO A 226 -7.08 -11.87 32.99
CA PRO A 226 -7.46 -10.53 33.43
C PRO A 226 -6.45 -9.95 34.45
N PRO A 227 -6.01 -8.68 34.32
CA PRO A 227 -6.33 -7.69 33.30
C PRO A 227 -5.29 -7.63 32.15
N SER A 228 -5.63 -8.16 30.97
CA SER A 228 -4.80 -8.00 29.77
C SER A 228 -5.09 -6.65 29.07
N PRO A 229 -4.08 -5.81 28.80
CA PRO A 229 -4.28 -4.56 28.09
C PRO A 229 -4.70 -4.79 26.64
N MET A 230 -5.50 -3.88 26.08
CA MET A 230 -5.83 -3.89 24.66
C MET A 230 -4.59 -3.50 23.84
N THR A 231 -4.30 -4.29 22.81
CA THR A 231 -3.20 -4.03 21.87
C THR A 231 -3.52 -2.89 20.92
N ILE A 232 -2.49 -2.32 20.28
CA ILE A 232 -2.63 -1.26 19.28
C ILE A 232 -3.58 -1.71 18.15
N ASN A 233 -3.47 -2.94 17.64
CA ASN A 233 -4.32 -3.40 16.55
C ASN A 233 -5.76 -3.64 16.98
N GLU A 234 -6.02 -4.02 18.22
CA GLU A 234 -7.40 -4.13 18.73
C GLU A 234 -8.08 -2.77 18.83
N ARG A 235 -7.37 -1.75 19.32
CA ARG A 235 -7.86 -0.36 19.35
C ARG A 235 -8.07 0.17 17.94
N LEU A 236 -7.10 -0.07 17.06
CA LEU A 236 -7.16 0.33 15.66
C LEU A 236 -8.33 -0.33 14.94
N ALA A 237 -8.62 -1.61 15.24
CA ALA A 237 -9.75 -2.33 14.70
C ALA A 237 -11.08 -1.68 15.10
N VAL A 238 -11.23 -1.21 16.34
CA VAL A 238 -12.42 -0.46 16.77
C VAL A 238 -12.60 0.81 15.93
N VAL A 239 -11.54 1.59 15.76
CA VAL A 239 -11.57 2.83 14.98
C VAL A 239 -11.84 2.57 13.48
N LYS A 240 -11.25 1.51 12.93
CA LYS A 240 -11.32 1.19 11.50
C LYS A 240 -12.63 0.53 11.08
N TYR A 241 -13.14 -0.42 11.85
CA TYR A 241 -14.25 -1.27 11.42
C TYR A 241 -15.62 -0.70 11.74
N THR A 242 -15.75 0.11 12.80
CA THR A 242 -17.04 0.68 13.22
C THR A 242 -17.70 1.52 12.12
N HIS A 243 -16.92 2.35 11.41
CA HIS A 243 -17.41 3.12 10.25
C HIS A 243 -17.13 2.48 8.88
N TYR A 244 -16.65 1.23 8.82
CA TYR A 244 -16.43 0.57 7.54
C TYR A 244 -17.74 0.40 6.73
N ARG A 245 -18.87 0.26 7.42
CA ARG A 245 -20.21 0.13 6.81
C ARG A 245 -21.27 1.04 7.44
N SER A 246 -20.88 2.00 8.26
CA SER A 246 -21.78 2.89 8.99
C SER A 246 -21.57 4.34 8.59
N THR A 247 -22.67 5.08 8.45
CA THR A 247 -22.72 6.53 8.25
C THR A 247 -23.30 7.28 9.46
N GLU A 248 -23.39 6.61 10.60
CA GLU A 248 -23.82 7.20 11.88
C GLU A 248 -22.75 8.13 12.47
N PRO A 249 -23.08 9.03 13.42
CA PRO A 249 -22.10 9.84 14.14
C PRO A 249 -21.00 8.99 14.82
N VAL A 250 -19.83 9.61 15.04
CA VAL A 250 -18.69 8.98 15.73
C VAL A 250 -19.08 8.61 17.16
N THR A 251 -18.85 7.37 17.56
CA THR A 251 -19.16 6.91 18.91
C THR A 251 -18.11 7.37 19.92
N GLU A 252 -18.52 7.53 21.18
CA GLU A 252 -17.58 7.87 22.26
C GLU A 252 -16.46 6.82 22.41
N LYS A 253 -16.81 5.54 22.22
CA LYS A 253 -15.85 4.44 22.26
C LYS A 253 -14.75 4.59 21.19
N GLU A 254 -15.09 5.06 19.99
CA GLU A 254 -14.10 5.30 18.94
C GLU A 254 -13.20 6.49 19.27
N LYS A 255 -13.77 7.57 19.82
CA LYS A 255 -13.00 8.74 20.25
C LYS A 255 -11.96 8.36 21.30
N VAL A 256 -12.39 7.64 22.35
CA VAL A 256 -11.49 7.16 23.41
C VAL A 256 -10.40 6.25 22.86
N ASN A 257 -10.72 5.30 21.98
CA ASN A 257 -9.69 4.42 21.39
C ASN A 257 -8.72 5.18 20.49
N TYR A 258 -9.21 6.17 19.73
CA TYR A 258 -8.37 7.03 18.91
C TYR A 258 -7.43 7.88 19.78
N GLU A 259 -7.92 8.50 20.85
CA GLU A 259 -7.12 9.31 21.77
C GLU A 259 -6.00 8.50 22.43
N VAL A 260 -6.33 7.29 22.95
CA VAL A 260 -5.31 6.40 23.53
C VAL A 260 -4.24 6.04 22.49
N LEU A 261 -4.62 5.79 21.24
CA LEU A 261 -3.62 5.54 20.18
C LEU A 261 -2.76 6.77 19.90
N VAL A 262 -3.33 7.98 19.90
CA VAL A 262 -2.58 9.22 19.73
C VAL A 262 -1.57 9.44 20.86
N ASP A 263 -1.91 9.04 22.08
CA ASP A 263 -1.06 9.21 23.25
C ASP A 263 0.05 8.14 23.33
N GLU A 264 -0.28 6.87 23.07
CA GLU A 264 0.63 5.74 23.28
C GLU A 264 1.54 5.44 22.07
N PHE A 265 1.01 5.56 20.84
CA PHE A 265 1.72 5.13 19.63
C PHE A 265 3.01 5.91 19.33
N PRO A 266 3.12 7.25 19.55
CA PRO A 266 4.32 8.00 19.21
C PRO A 266 5.60 7.47 19.88
N ALA A 267 5.52 7.03 21.14
CA ALA A 267 6.65 6.45 21.85
C ALA A 267 7.08 5.10 21.23
N VAL A 268 6.11 4.27 20.84
CA VAL A 268 6.36 2.99 20.16
C VAL A 268 6.99 3.22 18.79
N TYR A 269 6.48 4.21 18.04
CA TYR A 269 7.02 4.61 16.75
C TYR A 269 8.49 5.02 16.84
N GLU A 270 8.85 5.93 17.74
CA GLU A 270 10.23 6.38 17.91
C GLU A 270 11.15 5.24 18.37
N ARG A 271 10.67 4.31 19.21
CA ARG A 271 11.42 3.12 19.59
C ARG A 271 11.74 2.24 18.38
N ILE A 272 10.75 1.93 17.53
CA ILE A 272 10.95 1.10 16.32
C ILE A 272 11.88 1.80 15.33
N LYS A 273 11.67 3.11 15.11
CA LYS A 273 12.55 3.92 14.26
C LYS A 273 14.00 3.85 14.74
N ASN A 274 14.23 4.02 16.04
CA ASN A 274 15.57 3.97 16.60
C ASN A 274 16.23 2.58 16.40
N MET A 275 15.48 1.51 16.65
CA MET A 275 15.95 0.13 16.43
C MET A 275 16.40 -0.10 14.99
N GLY A 276 15.59 0.32 14.02
CA GLY A 276 15.88 0.12 12.60
C GLY A 276 17.00 1.02 12.08
N GLU A 277 16.93 2.33 12.33
CA GLU A 277 17.85 3.31 11.74
C GLU A 277 19.26 3.28 12.36
N TYR A 278 19.37 2.91 13.65
CA TYR A 278 20.62 2.94 14.38
C TYR A 278 21.08 1.56 14.86
N VAL A 279 20.25 0.83 15.61
CA VAL A 279 20.69 -0.39 16.30
C VAL A 279 21.00 -1.52 15.31
N VAL A 280 20.03 -1.89 14.47
CA VAL A 280 20.18 -2.93 13.44
C VAL A 280 21.28 -2.53 12.45
N LYS A 281 21.26 -1.28 11.96
CA LYS A 281 22.25 -0.77 11.02
C LYS A 281 23.68 -0.81 11.56
N ASN A 282 23.87 -0.51 12.85
CA ASN A 282 25.18 -0.58 13.49
C ASN A 282 25.68 -2.03 13.59
N LEU A 283 24.80 -2.99 13.90
CA LEU A 283 25.15 -4.41 13.92
C LEU A 283 25.59 -4.90 12.52
N GLU A 284 24.84 -4.54 11.47
CA GLU A 284 25.21 -4.86 10.08
C GLU A 284 26.57 -4.26 9.69
N THR A 285 26.80 -2.99 10.05
CA THR A 285 28.08 -2.31 9.78
C THR A 285 29.26 -3.00 10.48
N LYS A 286 29.06 -3.49 11.71
CA LYS A 286 30.10 -4.25 12.43
C LYS A 286 30.37 -5.59 11.74
N LEU A 287 29.35 -6.31 11.31
CA LEU A 287 29.49 -7.61 10.62
C LEU A 287 30.13 -7.46 9.24
N GLU A 288 29.81 -6.40 8.51
CA GLU A 288 30.43 -6.10 7.22
C GLU A 288 31.95 -5.86 7.34
N LYS A 289 32.40 -5.22 8.43
CA LYS A 289 33.84 -5.07 8.73
C LYS A 289 34.54 -6.41 8.99
N LEU A 290 33.80 -7.43 9.42
CA LEU A 290 34.30 -8.80 9.59
C LEU A 290 34.28 -9.62 8.30
N GLY A 291 33.85 -9.04 7.18
CA GLY A 291 33.70 -9.76 5.91
C GLY A 291 32.51 -10.72 5.90
N ALA A 292 31.50 -10.46 6.75
CA ALA A 292 30.29 -11.26 6.77
C ALA A 292 29.53 -11.19 5.42
N PRO A 293 28.91 -12.29 4.95
CA PRO A 293 28.07 -12.27 3.75
C PRO A 293 26.91 -11.28 3.89
N VAL A 294 26.56 -10.53 2.84
CA VAL A 294 25.50 -9.50 2.93
C VAL A 294 24.11 -10.08 3.18
N THR A 295 23.30 -9.36 3.96
CA THR A 295 21.88 -9.70 4.17
C THR A 295 21.00 -9.14 3.04
N PRO A 296 19.79 -9.70 2.81
CA PRO A 296 18.85 -9.12 1.85
C PRO A 296 18.54 -7.66 2.14
N GLY A 297 18.65 -6.80 1.11
CA GLY A 297 18.42 -5.36 1.22
C GLY A 297 19.62 -4.54 1.72
N GLN A 298 20.74 -5.18 2.07
CA GLN A 298 22.00 -4.48 2.37
C GLN A 298 22.79 -4.24 1.07
N LEU A 299 23.23 -2.99 0.86
CA LEU A 299 24.17 -2.64 -0.21
C LEU A 299 25.60 -2.80 0.35
N PRO A 300 26.43 -3.74 -0.17
CA PRO A 300 27.81 -3.85 0.26
C PRO A 300 28.65 -2.64 -0.14
N GLU A 301 29.63 -2.31 0.70
CA GLU A 301 30.71 -1.41 0.34
C GLU A 301 31.52 -1.98 -0.84
N LEU A 302 31.63 -1.19 -1.91
CA LEU A 302 32.47 -1.53 -3.05
C LEU A 302 33.95 -1.41 -2.67
N LYS A 303 34.62 -2.55 -2.50
CA LYS A 303 36.07 -2.63 -2.24
C LYS A 303 36.78 -3.11 -3.50
N LEU A 304 37.19 -2.17 -4.35
CA LEU A 304 38.05 -2.40 -5.51
C LEU A 304 39.51 -2.15 -5.09
N ASN A 305 40.09 -3.07 -4.32
CA ASN A 305 41.53 -3.12 -4.05
C ASN A 305 42.07 -4.45 -4.55
#